data_AF-A0A8T0N4Q0-F1
#
_entry.id   AF-A0A8T0N4Q0-F1
#
_cell.length_a   1.000
_cell.length_b   1.000
_cell.length_c   1.000
_cell.angle_alpha   90.00
_cell.angle_beta   90.00
_cell.angle_gamma   90.00
#
_symmetry.space_group_name_H-M   'P 1'
#
loop_
_entity.id
_entity.type
_entity.pdbx_description
1 polymer ?
#
loop_
_entity_poly.entity_id
_entity_poly.type
_entity_poly.pdbx_seq_one_letter_code
_entity_poly.pdbx_strand_id
1 'polypeptide(L)'
;MSCITWNCRGLGNVATVKELREIAKKFAPTVLCVVETQVNKARVEGLKDTLDYDNAFAVSSLGRSGGLGLYWNKNTKVEILPFSQYHIDSIISENGGEPWRFTCVYGEAQTTECHKTWDMLKFIKASSPLPWVCMGDFNESVA
;
A
#
# COMPACT_ATOMS: atom_id res chain seq x y z
N MET A 1 15.23 7.39 -2.56
CA MET A 1 13.81 7.19 -2.22
C MET A 1 13.69 6.03 -1.25
N SER A 2 12.76 6.10 -0.30
CA SER A 2 12.44 5.00 0.61
C SER A 2 10.95 4.69 0.55
N CYS A 3 10.62 3.40 0.55
CA CYS A 3 9.26 2.91 0.63
C CYS A 3 9.14 2.00 1.86
N ILE A 4 8.05 2.12 2.61
CA ILE A 4 7.73 1.22 3.70
C ILE A 4 6.36 0.61 3.45
N THR A 5 6.23 -0.69 3.69
CA THR A 5 4.94 -1.37 3.74
C THR A 5 4.76 -2.01 5.11
N TRP A 6 3.61 -1.81 5.72
CA TRP A 6 3.32 -2.36 7.04
C TRP A 6 1.95 -3.03 7.09
N ASN A 7 1.93 -4.31 7.43
CA ASN A 7 0.69 -4.97 7.85
C ASN A 7 0.35 -4.51 9.27
N CYS A 8 -0.63 -3.61 9.37
CA CYS A 8 -0.99 -2.93 10.61
C CYS A 8 -2.04 -3.68 11.44
N ARG A 9 -2.70 -4.70 10.88
CA ARG A 9 -3.74 -5.51 11.52
C ARG A 9 -4.83 -4.67 12.24
N GLY A 10 -5.23 -3.58 11.59
CA GLY A 10 -6.36 -2.75 11.98
C GLY A 10 -6.01 -1.38 12.54
N LEU A 11 -6.50 -0.33 11.87
CA LEU A 11 -6.40 1.08 12.29
C LEU A 11 -7.61 1.57 13.10
N GLY A 12 -8.39 0.62 13.63
CA GLY A 12 -9.55 0.88 14.48
C GLY A 12 -9.17 1.33 15.90
N ASN A 13 -7.99 0.92 16.38
CA ASN A 13 -7.54 1.20 17.74
C ASN A 13 -6.49 2.34 17.78
N VAL A 14 -6.38 3.02 18.92
CA VAL A 14 -5.49 4.18 19.11
C VAL A 14 -4.01 3.78 19.18
N ALA A 15 -3.71 2.58 19.68
CA ALA A 15 -2.33 2.10 19.85
C ALA A 15 -1.65 1.87 18.49
N THR A 16 -2.29 1.16 17.56
CA THR A 16 -1.80 0.93 16.20
C THR A 16 -1.65 2.25 15.43
N VAL A 17 -2.59 3.18 15.59
CA VAL A 17 -2.45 4.52 14.98
C VAL A 17 -1.26 5.29 15.56
N LYS A 18 -0.98 5.15 16.86
CA LYS A 18 0.20 5.74 17.49
C LYS A 18 1.48 5.11 16.92
N GLU A 19 1.55 3.79 16.80
CA GLU A 19 2.70 3.10 16.20
C GLU A 19 2.92 3.51 14.75
N LEU A 20 1.85 3.64 13.96
CA LEU A 20 1.92 4.13 12.59
C LEU A 20 2.56 5.52 12.52
N ARG A 21 2.17 6.42 13.43
CA ARG A 21 2.74 7.77 13.54
C ARG A 21 4.21 7.73 13.90
N GLU A 22 4.62 6.87 14.84
CA GLU A 22 6.03 6.71 15.19
C GLU A 22 6.86 6.17 14.02
N ILE A 23 6.32 5.21 13.25
CA ILE A 23 6.97 4.70 12.03
C ILE A 23 7.12 5.82 10.99
N ALA A 24 6.03 6.52 10.68
CA ALA A 24 6.03 7.62 9.71
C ALA A 24 7.01 8.72 10.13
N LYS A 25 7.00 9.13 11.40
CA LYS A 25 7.89 10.16 11.93
C LYS A 25 9.36 9.74 11.97
N LYS A 26 9.64 8.49 12.37
CA LYS A 26 11.01 7.99 12.54
C LYS A 26 11.72 7.80 11.20
N PHE A 27 11.02 7.27 10.21
CA PHE A 27 11.63 6.89 8.93
C PHE A 27 11.33 7.88 7.81
N ALA A 28 10.26 8.69 7.94
CA ALA A 28 9.78 9.64 6.95
C ALA A 28 9.84 9.10 5.51
N PRO A 29 9.28 7.90 5.23
CA PRO A 29 9.43 7.30 3.93
C PRO A 29 8.70 8.12 2.86
N THR A 30 9.27 8.16 1.65
CA THR A 30 8.68 8.87 0.51
C THR A 30 7.27 8.34 0.22
N VAL A 31 7.11 7.01 0.27
CA VAL A 31 5.85 6.32 0.11
C VAL A 31 5.64 5.35 1.27
N LEU A 32 4.49 5.44 1.92
CA LEU A 32 4.08 4.54 2.99
C LEU A 32 2.84 3.77 2.56
N CYS A 33 2.93 2.45 2.51
CA CYS A 33 1.76 1.59 2.39
C CYS A 33 1.41 0.92 3.71
N VAL A 34 0.11 0.85 4.00
CA VAL A 34 -0.45 0.05 5.08
C VAL A 34 -1.43 -0.96 4.51
N VAL A 35 -1.33 -2.20 4.98
CA VAL A 35 -2.26 -3.29 4.62
C VAL A 35 -2.97 -3.79 5.87
N GLU A 36 -4.11 -4.46 5.66
CA GLU A 36 -5.06 -4.83 6.71
C GLU A 36 -5.49 -3.64 7.57
N THR A 37 -5.97 -2.57 6.94
CA THR A 37 -6.44 -1.40 7.68
C THR A 37 -7.70 -1.68 8.50
N GLN A 38 -8.51 -2.65 8.09
CA GLN A 38 -9.76 -3.11 8.75
C GLN A 38 -10.75 -1.98 9.09
N VAL A 39 -10.64 -0.85 8.39
CA VAL A 39 -11.52 0.33 8.55
C VAL A 39 -11.89 0.90 7.18
N ASN A 40 -12.90 1.77 7.15
CA ASN A 40 -13.32 2.45 5.94
C ASN A 40 -12.21 3.37 5.38
N LYS A 41 -12.09 3.46 4.06
CA LYS A 41 -11.09 4.29 3.37
C LYS A 41 -11.02 5.74 3.87
N ALA A 42 -12.17 6.35 4.20
CA ALA A 42 -12.20 7.74 4.66
C ALA A 42 -11.43 7.93 5.98
N ARG A 43 -11.46 6.92 6.86
CA ARG A 43 -10.67 6.92 8.10
C ARG A 43 -9.18 6.76 7.81
N VAL A 44 -8.82 5.92 6.84
CA VAL A 44 -7.42 5.71 6.43
C VAL A 44 -6.87 7.00 5.82
N GLU A 45 -7.53 7.54 4.79
CA GLU A 45 -7.12 8.77 4.11
C GLU A 45 -7.06 9.97 5.06
N GLY A 46 -7.97 10.05 6.03
CA GLY A 46 -7.98 11.10 7.05
C GLY A 46 -6.80 11.06 8.02
N LEU A 47 -5.98 10.00 8.05
CA LEU A 47 -4.78 9.95 8.88
C LEU A 47 -3.61 10.72 8.29
N LYS A 48 -3.63 11.06 7.00
CA LYS A 48 -2.49 11.62 6.25
C LYS A 48 -1.86 12.83 6.97
N ASP A 49 -2.69 13.76 7.45
CA ASP A 49 -2.21 15.00 8.08
C ASP A 49 -1.49 14.70 9.41
N THR A 50 -1.96 13.67 10.13
CA THR A 50 -1.32 13.24 11.38
C THR A 50 -0.07 12.39 11.18
N LEU A 51 0.17 11.94 9.95
CA LEU A 51 1.33 11.16 9.52
C LEU A 51 2.35 12.00 8.75
N ASP A 52 2.13 13.32 8.62
CA ASP A 52 2.96 14.26 7.88
C ASP A 52 3.04 13.96 6.37
N TYR A 53 1.93 13.51 5.79
CA TYR A 53 1.76 13.29 4.35
C TYR A 53 0.73 14.23 3.74
N ASP A 54 1.04 14.75 2.55
CA ASP A 54 0.14 15.64 1.81
C ASP A 54 -1.03 14.88 1.15
N ASN A 55 -0.76 13.65 0.69
CA ASN A 55 -1.67 12.87 -0.12
C ASN A 55 -1.88 11.46 0.43
N ALA A 56 -3.07 10.91 0.15
CA ALA A 56 -3.42 9.54 0.48
C ALA A 56 -4.43 8.97 -0.52
N PHE A 57 -4.40 7.66 -0.66
CA PHE A 57 -5.42 6.89 -1.38
C PHE A 57 -5.66 5.58 -0.63
N ALA A 58 -6.92 5.19 -0.44
CA ALA A 58 -7.24 3.95 0.26
C ALA A 58 -8.36 3.14 -0.39
N VAL A 59 -8.25 1.83 -0.21
CA VAL A 59 -9.29 0.85 -0.52
C VAL A 59 -9.92 0.43 0.80
N SER A 60 -11.25 0.56 0.92
CA SER A 60 -11.98 0.19 2.13
C SER A 60 -11.82 -1.30 2.44
N SER A 61 -11.78 -1.63 3.73
CA SER A 61 -11.97 -3.01 4.18
C SER A 61 -13.38 -3.51 3.87
N LEU A 62 -13.53 -4.83 3.73
CA LEU A 62 -14.82 -5.51 3.74
C LEU A 62 -15.09 -5.99 5.17
N GLY A 63 -15.85 -5.18 5.91
CA GLY A 63 -16.01 -5.37 7.35
C GLY A 63 -14.66 -5.24 8.06
N ARG A 64 -14.24 -6.31 8.76
CA ARG A 64 -12.95 -6.39 9.46
C ARG A 64 -11.85 -7.08 8.65
N SER A 65 -12.06 -7.33 7.36
CA SER A 65 -11.08 -8.01 6.51
C SER A 65 -10.48 -7.06 5.46
N GLY A 66 -9.16 -7.14 5.30
CA GLY A 66 -8.40 -6.39 4.31
C GLY A 66 -8.40 -4.88 4.55
N GLY A 67 -8.42 -4.14 3.44
CA GLY A 67 -8.25 -2.69 3.41
C GLY A 67 -6.79 -2.28 3.23
N LEU A 68 -6.57 -1.29 2.38
CA LEU A 68 -5.26 -0.84 1.93
C LEU A 68 -5.19 0.68 2.02
N GLY A 69 -4.01 1.22 2.29
CA GLY A 69 -3.75 2.66 2.28
C GLY A 69 -2.38 2.97 1.73
N LEU A 70 -2.29 3.99 0.89
CA LEU A 70 -1.06 4.52 0.34
C LEU A 70 -0.96 6.01 0.72
N TYR A 71 0.18 6.43 1.25
CA TYR A 71 0.47 7.82 1.60
C TYR A 71 1.77 8.28 0.93
N TRP A 72 1.80 9.54 0.50
CA TRP A 72 2.98 10.14 -0.13
C TRP A 72 2.99 11.66 0.04
N ASN A 73 4.18 12.23 -0.05
CA ASN A 73 4.40 13.68 0.07
C ASN A 73 4.13 14.41 -1.27
N LYS A 74 3.99 15.73 -1.24
CA LYS A 74 3.72 16.59 -2.40
C LYS A 74 4.84 16.64 -3.45
N ASN A 75 6.06 16.28 -3.07
CA ASN A 75 7.21 16.29 -3.98
C ASN A 75 7.24 15.02 -4.85
N THR A 76 6.43 14.01 -4.50
CA THR A 76 6.29 12.76 -5.23
C THR A 76 4.97 12.78 -6.00
N LYS A 77 5.04 12.68 -7.33
CA LYS A 77 3.85 12.49 -8.16
C LYS A 77 3.50 11.01 -8.16
N VAL A 78 2.28 10.69 -7.74
CA VAL A 78 1.74 9.33 -7.75
C VAL A 78 0.50 9.31 -8.64
N GLU A 79 0.53 8.49 -9.67
CA GLU A 79 -0.62 8.17 -10.51
C GLU A 79 -1.17 6.81 -10.09
N ILE A 80 -2.39 6.78 -9.59
CA ILE A 80 -3.06 5.54 -9.20
C ILE A 80 -3.53 4.81 -10.46
N LEU A 81 -3.03 3.59 -10.64
CA LEU A 81 -3.43 2.65 -11.68
C LEU A 81 -4.59 1.78 -11.18
N PRO A 82 -5.11 0.81 -11.96
CA PRO A 82 -6.13 -0.10 -11.47
C PRO A 82 -5.76 -0.72 -10.12
N PHE A 83 -6.73 -0.78 -9.22
CA PHE A 83 -6.58 -1.26 -7.85
C PHE A 83 -7.73 -2.23 -7.51
N SER A 84 -7.57 -2.99 -6.44
CA SER A 84 -8.61 -3.86 -5.91
C SER A 84 -8.47 -4.01 -4.38
N GLN A 85 -9.26 -4.88 -3.76
CA GLN A 85 -9.09 -5.24 -2.34
C GLN A 85 -7.75 -5.92 -2.03
N TYR A 86 -7.03 -6.38 -3.06
CA TYR A 86 -5.77 -7.11 -2.95
C TYR A 86 -4.54 -6.30 -3.37
N HIS A 87 -4.72 -5.16 -4.03
CA HIS A 87 -3.58 -4.32 -4.40
C HIS A 87 -3.96 -2.87 -4.65
N ILE A 88 -2.97 -1.99 -4.50
CA ILE A 88 -2.96 -0.65 -5.08
C ILE A 88 -1.75 -0.60 -6.01
N ASP A 89 -1.98 -0.41 -7.31
CA ASP A 89 -0.91 -0.21 -8.28
C ASP A 89 -0.76 1.28 -8.62
N SER A 90 0.46 1.71 -8.92
CA SER A 90 0.76 3.11 -9.16
C SER A 90 2.02 3.33 -9.98
N ILE A 91 2.05 4.46 -10.69
CA ILE A 91 3.27 5.02 -11.27
C ILE A 91 3.75 6.14 -10.35
N ILE A 92 5.02 6.10 -10.00
CA ILE A 92 5.68 7.10 -9.18
C ILE A 92 6.66 7.87 -10.05
N SER A 93 6.60 9.19 -9.97
CA SER A 93 7.50 10.11 -10.66
C SER A 93 7.98 11.20 -9.70
N GLU A 94 9.27 11.51 -9.75
CA GLU A 94 9.88 12.59 -9.00
C GLU A 94 10.55 13.59 -9.93
N ASN A 95 10.86 14.79 -9.44
CA ASN A 95 11.56 15.78 -10.22
C ASN A 95 12.95 15.27 -10.62
N GLY A 96 13.17 15.07 -11.91
CA GLY A 96 14.46 14.66 -12.49
C GLY A 96 14.77 13.17 -12.41
N GLY A 97 13.83 12.33 -11.92
CA GLY A 97 13.96 10.88 -11.91
C GLY A 97 13.11 10.22 -12.99
N GLU A 98 13.56 9.07 -13.50
CA GLU A 98 12.77 8.23 -14.40
C GLU A 98 11.54 7.65 -13.65
N PRO A 99 10.36 7.60 -14.28
CA PRO A 99 9.18 7.02 -13.67
C PRO A 99 9.38 5.53 -13.44
N TRP A 100 8.83 5.04 -12.33
CA TRP A 100 8.85 3.63 -11.96
C TRP A 100 7.49 3.24 -11.36
N ARG A 101 7.22 1.95 -11.24
CA ARG A 101 5.95 1.42 -10.75
C ARG A 101 6.08 0.84 -9.35
N PHE A 102 5.07 1.11 -8.54
CA PHE A 102 4.92 0.54 -7.22
C PHE A 102 3.56 -0.12 -7.08
N THR A 103 3.56 -1.39 -6.71
CA THR A 103 2.35 -2.12 -6.33
C THR A 103 2.43 -2.48 -4.85
N CYS A 104 1.48 -1.96 -4.06
CA CYS A 104 1.25 -2.44 -2.71
C CYS A 104 0.32 -3.65 -2.76
N VAL A 105 0.75 -4.79 -2.20
CA VAL A 105 0.07 -6.08 -2.30
C VAL A 105 -0.47 -6.51 -0.93
N TYR A 106 -1.69 -7.04 -0.94
CA TYR A 106 -2.25 -7.87 0.12
C TYR A 106 -2.74 -9.16 -0.51
N GLY A 107 -1.91 -10.20 -0.41
CA GLY A 107 -2.11 -11.50 -1.03
C GLY A 107 -3.21 -12.31 -0.38
N GLU A 108 -3.69 -13.31 -1.11
CA GLU A 108 -4.72 -14.23 -0.65
C GLU A 108 -4.21 -15.16 0.46
N ALA A 109 -4.89 -15.15 1.60
CA ALA A 109 -4.51 -15.93 2.79
C ALA A 109 -4.82 -17.42 2.65
N GLN A 110 -5.78 -17.79 1.80
CA GLN A 110 -6.10 -19.19 1.54
C GLN A 110 -5.02 -19.81 0.66
N THR A 111 -4.29 -20.80 1.18
CA THR A 111 -3.19 -21.47 0.49
C THR A 111 -3.62 -22.07 -0.86
N THR A 112 -4.86 -22.57 -0.98
CA THR A 112 -5.39 -23.09 -2.25
C THR A 112 -5.53 -22.01 -3.32
N GLU A 113 -5.69 -20.76 -2.90
CA GLU A 113 -5.97 -19.60 -3.74
C GLU A 113 -4.77 -18.65 -3.86
N CYS A 114 -3.63 -18.93 -3.21
CA CYS A 114 -2.45 -18.05 -3.23
C CYS A 114 -1.92 -17.79 -4.65
N HIS A 115 -2.12 -18.76 -5.56
CA HIS A 115 -1.79 -18.65 -6.97
C HIS A 115 -2.48 -17.45 -7.66
N LYS A 116 -3.66 -17.04 -7.18
CA LYS A 116 -4.36 -15.86 -7.71
C LYS A 116 -3.59 -14.57 -7.50
N THR A 117 -2.87 -14.44 -6.37
CA THR A 117 -1.98 -13.30 -6.11
C THR A 117 -0.89 -13.25 -7.17
N TRP A 118 -0.27 -14.40 -7.47
CA TRP A 118 0.77 -14.49 -8.48
C TRP A 118 0.28 -14.24 -9.90
N ASP A 119 -0.89 -14.76 -10.27
CA ASP A 119 -1.47 -14.53 -11.59
C ASP A 119 -1.86 -13.07 -11.81
N MET A 120 -2.41 -12.43 -10.77
CA MET A 120 -2.63 -10.98 -10.76
C MET A 120 -1.31 -10.22 -10.96
N LEU A 121 -0.24 -10.57 -10.25
CA LEU A 121 1.05 -9.92 -10.39
C LEU A 121 1.68 -10.11 -11.77
N LYS A 122 1.54 -11.30 -12.39
CA LYS A 122 1.97 -11.54 -13.78
C LYS A 122 1.23 -10.61 -14.75
N PHE A 123 -0.08 -10.45 -14.56
CA PHE A 123 -0.89 -9.53 -15.37
C PHE A 123 -0.45 -8.07 -15.19
N ILE A 124 -0.24 -7.63 -13.94
CA ILE A 124 0.26 -6.27 -13.63
C ILE A 124 1.66 -6.06 -14.24
N LYS A 125 2.56 -7.05 -14.16
CA LYS A 125 3.90 -6.97 -14.77
C LYS A 125 3.86 -6.78 -16.27
N ALA A 126 2.92 -7.44 -16.94
CA ALA A 126 2.77 -7.41 -18.40
C ALA A 126 2.16 -6.08 -18.90
N SER A 127 1.49 -5.31 -18.04
CA SER A 127 0.80 -4.08 -18.46
C SER A 127 1.72 -2.88 -18.70
N SER A 128 3.00 -2.93 -18.32
CA SER A 128 3.94 -1.83 -18.53
C SER A 128 5.41 -2.29 -18.53
N PRO A 129 6.27 -1.64 -19.37
CA PRO A 129 7.70 -1.90 -19.38
C PRO A 129 8.48 -1.19 -18.25
N LEU A 130 7.83 -0.30 -17.48
CA LEU A 130 8.52 0.48 -16.43
C LEU A 130 9.18 -0.42 -15.36
N PRO A 131 10.31 0.01 -14.77
CA PRO A 131 10.88 -0.65 -13.60
C PRO A 131 9.82 -0.78 -12.50
N TRP A 132 9.75 -1.94 -11.85
CA TRP A 132 8.61 -2.28 -11.00
C TRP A 132 9.06 -2.87 -9.66
N VAL A 133 8.49 -2.34 -8.59
CA VAL A 133 8.67 -2.84 -7.22
C VAL A 133 7.30 -3.27 -6.68
N CYS A 134 7.24 -4.50 -6.18
CA CYS A 134 6.12 -5.02 -5.41
C CYS A 134 6.50 -5.13 -3.95
N MET A 135 5.68 -4.57 -3.07
CA MET A 135 5.87 -4.69 -1.63
C MET A 135 4.52 -4.87 -0.94
N GLY A 136 4.52 -5.46 0.24
CA GLY A 136 3.29 -5.71 0.99
C GLY A 136 3.34 -7.04 1.71
N ASP A 137 2.16 -7.57 2.00
CA ASP A 137 1.99 -8.90 2.58
C ASP A 137 1.48 -9.84 1.50
N PHE A 138 2.29 -10.83 1.10
CA PHE A 138 1.93 -11.76 0.04
C PHE A 138 1.13 -12.97 0.56
N ASN A 139 1.05 -13.15 1.88
CA ASN A 139 0.36 -14.28 2.52
C ASN A 139 0.77 -15.67 1.96
N GLU A 140 2.01 -15.80 1.48
CA GLU A 140 2.51 -17.07 0.95
C GLU A 140 3.19 -17.87 2.06
N SER A 141 2.81 -19.14 2.19
CA SER A 141 3.55 -20.13 2.96
C SER A 141 4.28 -21.04 2.00
N VAL A 142 5.60 -21.02 2.00
CA VAL A 142 6.41 -22.02 1.31
C VAL A 142 6.41 -23.26 2.20
N ALA A 143 5.82 -24.35 1.73
CA ALA A 143 5.86 -25.65 2.40
C ALA A 143 7.22 -26.34 2.20
#